data_AF-A0A6A4F7Y2-F1
#
_entry.id   AF-A0A6A4F7Y2-F1
#
_cell.length_a   1.000
_cell.length_b   1.000
_cell.length_c   1.000
_cell.angle_alpha   90.00
_cell.angle_beta   90.00
_cell.angle_gamma   90.00
#
_symmetry.space_group_name_H-M   'P 1'
#
loop_
_entity.id
_entity.type
_entity.pdbx_description
1 polymer ?
#
loop_
_entity_poly.entity_id
_entity_poly.type
_entity_poly.pdbx_seq_one_letter_code
_entity_poly.pdbx_strand_id
1 'polypeptide(L)'
;MSLAFLAKKSWHTANLRNVEKVWIAEQKHAAEEKKVAELRKNIEEERQLQELRQLQAAQGNKAAAVERLDWMYEGPSAAREKTAEEYLLGKEYKGEDEKAAKGDVDLSTTTKYGSLALTKSALPANDAFQRLNEDPMMIIRKRQQAAREQVLKNPVKMKRIKEQVDRLKEDKKARKKAKKAAKKEKKHARREEKRRLKKKRKHGEDDSEASDRSGDEDEDKADHRRKDSSSKHYRGHGHDPTPVKVEKQNVSSAAQVIIVHHVRAQITTHKSVVGA
;
A
#
# COMPACT_ATOMS: atom_id res chain seq x y z
N MET A 1 -35.31 -11.62 -43.01
CA MET A 1 -34.59 -12.74 -42.36
C MET A 1 -34.33 -12.35 -40.92
N SER A 2 -34.79 -13.12 -39.94
CA SER A 2 -34.75 -12.71 -38.51
C SER A 2 -33.37 -12.92 -37.89
N LEU A 3 -32.96 -12.00 -37.01
CA LEU A 3 -31.68 -12.00 -36.27
C LEU A 3 -31.57 -13.09 -35.19
N ALA A 4 -32.47 -14.08 -35.18
CA ALA A 4 -32.56 -15.10 -34.14
C ALA A 4 -31.30 -15.97 -34.01
N PHE A 5 -30.47 -16.07 -35.07
CA PHE A 5 -29.21 -16.81 -35.02
C PHE A 5 -28.17 -16.17 -34.08
N LEU A 6 -28.28 -14.86 -33.81
CA LEU A 6 -27.36 -14.14 -32.93
C LEU A 6 -27.51 -14.55 -31.47
N ALA A 7 -28.73 -14.86 -31.02
CA ALA A 7 -28.99 -15.32 -29.65
C ALA A 7 -28.32 -16.67 -29.31
N LYS A 8 -28.02 -17.50 -30.33
CA LYS A 8 -27.25 -18.75 -30.19
C LYS A 8 -25.75 -18.51 -29.99
N LYS A 9 -25.24 -17.29 -30.18
CA LYS A 9 -23.83 -16.96 -30.01
C LYS A 9 -23.53 -16.62 -28.55
N SER A 10 -22.39 -17.09 -28.05
CA SER A 10 -21.96 -16.92 -26.65
C SER A 10 -21.59 -15.49 -26.26
N TRP A 11 -21.24 -14.65 -27.23
CA TRP A 11 -20.85 -13.25 -27.01
C TRP A 11 -22.01 -12.26 -27.13
N HIS A 12 -23.19 -12.71 -27.57
CA HIS A 12 -24.32 -11.82 -27.79
C HIS A 12 -24.93 -11.34 -26.46
N THR A 13 -25.23 -10.05 -26.34
CA THR A 13 -25.70 -9.42 -25.09
C THR A 13 -27.06 -9.92 -24.63
N ALA A 14 -27.98 -10.16 -25.57
CA ALA A 14 -29.31 -10.73 -25.28
C ALA A 14 -29.31 -12.24 -24.95
N ASN A 15 -28.14 -12.89 -24.89
CA ASN A 15 -28.06 -14.27 -24.43
C ASN A 15 -28.34 -14.31 -22.92
N LEU A 16 -29.27 -15.15 -22.46
CA LEU A 16 -29.67 -15.27 -21.06
C LEU A 16 -28.48 -15.41 -20.10
N ARG A 17 -27.44 -16.16 -20.49
CA ARG A 17 -26.23 -16.33 -19.67
C ARG A 17 -25.41 -15.05 -19.51
N ASN A 18 -25.45 -14.17 -20.49
CA ASN A 18 -24.76 -12.88 -20.43
C ASN A 18 -25.59 -11.86 -19.67
N VAL A 19 -26.91 -11.85 -19.88
CA VAL A 19 -27.85 -11.05 -19.08
C VAL A 19 -27.73 -11.39 -17.59
N GLU A 20 -27.67 -12.67 -17.25
CA GLU A 20 -27.48 -13.13 -15.87
C GLU A 20 -26.15 -12.65 -15.28
N LYS A 21 -25.05 -12.74 -16.03
CA LYS A 21 -23.73 -12.23 -15.58
C LYS A 21 -23.75 -10.72 -15.33
N VAL A 22 -24.38 -9.97 -16.23
CA VAL A 22 -24.52 -8.51 -16.07
C VAL A 22 -25.38 -8.21 -14.85
N TRP A 23 -26.50 -8.90 -14.67
CA TRP A 23 -27.36 -8.74 -13.50
C TRP A 23 -26.63 -9.04 -12.18
N ILE A 24 -25.85 -10.12 -12.11
CA ILE A 24 -25.03 -10.43 -10.93
C ILE A 24 -23.98 -9.33 -10.68
N ALA A 25 -23.35 -8.82 -11.74
CA ALA A 25 -22.36 -7.76 -11.63
C ALA A 25 -22.99 -6.45 -11.14
N GLU A 26 -24.15 -6.08 -11.67
CA GLU A 26 -24.94 -4.91 -11.25
C GLU A 26 -25.39 -5.06 -9.80
N GLN A 27 -25.85 -6.24 -9.38
CA GLN A 27 -26.28 -6.49 -8.01
C GLN A 27 -25.10 -6.37 -7.02
N LYS A 28 -23.92 -6.90 -7.38
CA LYS A 28 -22.70 -6.74 -6.59
C LYS A 28 -22.27 -5.27 -6.52
N HIS A 29 -22.28 -4.57 -7.64
CA HIS A 29 -21.94 -3.15 -7.70
C HIS A 29 -22.88 -2.32 -6.80
N ALA A 30 -24.19 -2.55 -6.88
CA ALA A 30 -25.17 -1.88 -6.04
C ALA A 30 -24.95 -2.16 -4.54
N ALA A 31 -24.53 -3.38 -4.18
CA ALA A 31 -24.19 -3.71 -2.79
C ALA A 31 -22.90 -3.02 -2.32
N GLU A 32 -21.89 -2.89 -3.19
CA GLU A 32 -20.67 -2.15 -2.90
C GLU A 32 -20.93 -0.65 -2.78
N GLU A 33 -21.74 -0.07 -3.66
CA GLU A 33 -22.14 1.35 -3.58
C GLU A 33 -22.87 1.68 -2.29
N LYS A 34 -23.79 0.81 -1.83
CA LYS A 34 -24.45 0.98 -0.53
C LYS A 34 -23.45 1.00 0.62
N LYS A 35 -22.51 0.05 0.66
CA LYS A 35 -21.44 0.02 1.69
C LYS A 35 -20.57 1.26 1.64
N VAL A 36 -20.21 1.73 0.44
CA VAL A 36 -19.42 2.95 0.28
C VAL A 36 -20.22 4.18 0.73
N ALA A 37 -21.52 4.24 0.46
CA ALA A 37 -22.38 5.32 0.93
C ALA A 37 -22.49 5.34 2.47
N GLU A 38 -22.63 4.19 3.11
CA GLU A 38 -22.60 4.05 4.58
C GLU A 38 -21.27 4.54 5.16
N LEU A 39 -20.14 4.09 4.59
CA LEU A 39 -18.82 4.56 5.04
C LEU A 39 -18.61 6.06 4.84
N ARG A 40 -19.10 6.61 3.71
CA ARG A 40 -19.07 8.06 3.48
C ARG A 40 -19.89 8.83 4.50
N LYS A 41 -21.06 8.30 4.88
CA LYS A 41 -21.89 8.88 5.92
C LYS A 41 -21.17 8.88 7.27
N ASN A 42 -20.54 7.77 7.66
CA ASN A 42 -19.77 7.70 8.91
C ASN A 42 -18.60 8.70 8.94
N ILE A 43 -17.87 8.85 7.83
CA ILE A 43 -16.77 9.84 7.73
C ILE A 43 -17.30 11.27 7.89
N GLU A 44 -18.47 11.57 7.30
CA GLU A 44 -19.08 12.89 7.43
C GLU A 44 -19.53 13.15 8.87
N GLU A 45 -20.11 12.14 9.55
CA GLU A 45 -20.48 12.23 10.97
C GLU A 45 -19.25 12.45 11.86
N GLU A 46 -18.16 11.69 11.63
CA GLU A 46 -16.88 11.89 12.33
C GLU A 46 -16.34 13.30 12.11
N ARG A 47 -16.42 13.82 10.88
CA ARG A 47 -15.98 15.17 10.55
C ARG A 47 -16.80 16.24 11.27
N GLN A 48 -18.12 16.08 11.32
CA GLN A 48 -19.01 16.99 12.06
C GLN A 48 -18.69 17.00 13.55
N LEU A 49 -18.47 15.83 14.15
CA LEU A 49 -18.06 15.72 15.55
C LEU A 49 -16.70 16.37 15.80
N GLN A 50 -15.75 16.19 14.87
CA GLN A 50 -14.45 16.82 14.96
C GLN A 50 -14.54 18.34 14.86
N GLU A 51 -15.38 18.88 13.99
CA GLU A 51 -15.61 20.32 13.84
C GLU A 51 -16.24 20.92 15.12
N LEU A 52 -17.27 20.28 15.67
CA LEU A 52 -17.87 20.68 16.95
C LEU A 52 -16.84 20.68 18.07
N ARG A 53 -15.98 19.65 18.13
CA ARG A 53 -14.90 19.57 19.12
C ARG A 53 -13.87 20.68 18.95
N GLN A 54 -13.50 21.02 17.72
CA GLN A 54 -12.61 22.15 17.43
C GLN A 54 -13.22 23.47 17.88
N LEU A 55 -14.51 23.69 17.64
CA LEU A 55 -15.22 24.89 18.11
C LEU A 55 -15.27 24.96 19.65
N GLN A 56 -15.54 23.85 20.33
CA GLN A 56 -15.50 23.78 21.80
C GLN A 56 -14.10 24.05 22.37
N ALA A 57 -13.06 23.56 21.71
CA ALA A 57 -11.68 23.83 22.08
C ALA A 57 -11.33 25.31 21.90
N ALA A 58 -11.78 25.93 20.79
CA ALA A 58 -11.60 27.35 20.53
C ALA A 58 -12.34 28.24 21.55
N GLN A 59 -13.48 27.79 22.08
CA GLN A 59 -14.21 28.42 23.18
C GLN A 59 -13.55 28.22 24.57
N GLY A 60 -12.39 27.55 24.65
CA GLY A 60 -11.57 27.45 25.86
C GLY A 60 -11.77 26.17 26.68
N ASN A 61 -12.54 25.19 26.19
CA ASN A 61 -12.73 23.94 26.90
C ASN A 61 -11.51 23.02 26.71
N LYS A 62 -10.57 23.05 27.66
CA LYS A 62 -9.27 22.34 27.60
C LYS A 62 -9.41 20.82 27.44
N ALA A 63 -10.52 20.23 27.89
CA ALA A 63 -10.80 18.80 27.75
C ALA A 63 -11.13 18.39 26.30
N ALA A 64 -11.66 19.31 25.49
CA ALA A 64 -11.94 19.10 24.07
C ALA A 64 -10.69 19.34 23.20
N ALA A 65 -9.79 20.22 23.65
CA ALA A 65 -8.54 20.57 22.97
C ALA A 65 -7.49 19.46 22.98
N VAL A 66 -7.54 18.54 23.96
CA VAL A 66 -6.71 17.33 23.91
C VAL A 66 -7.31 16.42 22.85
N GLU A 67 -6.60 16.25 21.73
CA GLU A 67 -6.91 15.29 20.67
C GLU A 67 -6.82 13.86 21.27
N ARG A 68 -7.89 13.44 21.94
CA ARG A 68 -7.98 12.14 22.60
C ARG A 68 -8.03 11.08 21.50
N LEU A 69 -7.19 10.05 21.60
CA LEU A 69 -7.12 8.93 20.66
C LEU A 69 -8.36 8.04 20.82
N ASP A 70 -9.54 8.55 20.45
CA ASP A 70 -10.80 7.81 20.58
C ASP A 70 -10.78 6.55 19.70
N TRP A 71 -10.09 6.59 18.55
CA TRP A 71 -9.81 5.42 17.70
C TRP A 71 -9.02 4.30 18.40
N MET A 72 -8.24 4.63 19.44
CA MET A 72 -7.48 3.65 20.23
C MET A 72 -8.34 3.04 21.33
N TYR A 73 -9.29 3.80 21.88
CA TYR A 73 -10.17 3.35 22.95
C TYR A 73 -11.44 2.66 22.45
N GLU A 74 -12.00 3.02 21.28
CA GLU A 74 -13.21 2.41 20.70
C GLU A 74 -13.02 0.99 20.12
N GLY A 75 -11.82 0.39 20.27
CA GLY A 75 -11.59 -1.00 19.89
C GLY A 75 -12.45 -2.00 20.68
N PRO A 76 -12.36 -3.32 20.36
CA PRO A 76 -13.14 -4.37 21.03
C PRO A 76 -13.03 -4.40 22.57
N SER A 77 -12.00 -3.77 23.13
CA SER A 77 -11.82 -3.58 24.57
C SER A 77 -12.80 -2.57 25.18
N ALA A 78 -13.21 -1.50 24.49
CA ALA A 78 -14.25 -0.59 25.01
C ALA A 78 -15.65 -1.21 25.02
N ALA A 79 -15.92 -2.20 24.15
CA ALA A 79 -17.15 -2.98 24.26
C ALA A 79 -17.22 -3.74 25.59
N ARG A 80 -16.06 -4.18 26.13
CA ARG A 80 -15.96 -4.79 27.45
C ARG A 80 -16.13 -3.77 28.58
N GLU A 81 -15.69 -2.53 28.40
CA GLU A 81 -15.93 -1.46 29.37
C GLU A 81 -17.43 -1.13 29.50
N LYS A 82 -18.18 -1.11 28.39
CA LYS A 82 -19.65 -0.96 28.44
C LYS A 82 -20.32 -2.08 29.25
N THR A 83 -19.88 -3.33 29.08
CA THR A 83 -20.39 -4.45 29.90
C THR A 83 -19.96 -4.35 31.37
N ALA A 84 -18.80 -3.74 31.65
CA ALA A 84 -18.31 -3.53 33.02
C ALA A 84 -19.08 -2.41 33.74
N GLU A 85 -19.42 -1.32 33.04
CA GLU A 85 -20.25 -0.24 33.56
C GLU A 85 -21.69 -0.70 33.84
N GLU A 86 -22.25 -1.53 32.97
CA GLU A 86 -23.58 -2.14 33.19
C GLU A 86 -23.59 -3.10 34.39
N TYR A 87 -22.48 -3.82 34.63
CA TYR A 87 -22.31 -4.67 35.79
C TYR A 87 -22.16 -3.87 37.09
N LEU A 88 -21.43 -2.75 37.05
CA LEU A 88 -21.33 -1.79 38.16
C LEU A 88 -22.69 -1.13 38.47
N LEU A 89 -23.59 -1.04 37.48
CA LEU A 89 -24.96 -0.58 37.66
C LEU A 89 -25.92 -1.67 38.20
N GLY A 90 -25.41 -2.86 38.52
CA GLY A 90 -26.16 -3.95 39.15
C GLY A 90 -26.90 -4.88 38.19
N LYS A 91 -26.66 -4.81 36.88
CA LYS A 91 -27.16 -5.83 35.93
C LYS A 91 -26.31 -7.08 36.01
N GLU A 92 -26.94 -8.26 36.04
CA GLU A 92 -26.24 -9.54 36.13
C GLU A 92 -25.29 -9.76 34.94
N TYR A 93 -24.04 -10.09 35.26
CA TYR A 93 -23.01 -10.44 34.27
C TYR A 93 -23.34 -11.78 33.62
N LYS A 94 -23.76 -11.76 32.36
CA LYS A 94 -23.90 -12.98 31.55
C LYS A 94 -22.53 -13.36 30.98
N GLY A 95 -21.82 -14.22 31.70
CA GLY A 95 -20.48 -14.72 31.32
C GLY A 95 -20.47 -15.70 30.14
N GLU A 96 -21.14 -15.39 29.03
CA GLU A 96 -21.10 -16.24 27.83
C GLU A 96 -19.78 -16.10 27.05
N ASP A 97 -19.02 -15.03 27.25
CA ASP A 97 -17.76 -14.80 26.53
C ASP A 97 -16.52 -15.45 27.18
N GLU A 98 -16.64 -16.04 28.38
CA GLU A 98 -15.51 -16.64 29.11
C GLU A 98 -15.08 -18.03 28.57
N LYS A 99 -15.90 -18.70 27.76
CA LYS A 99 -15.59 -20.06 27.28
C LYS A 99 -14.50 -20.12 26.20
N ALA A 100 -14.05 -18.98 25.68
CA ALA A 100 -12.99 -18.94 24.65
C ALA A 100 -11.57 -18.68 25.20
N ALA A 101 -11.39 -18.42 26.50
CA ALA A 101 -10.13 -17.92 27.04
C ALA A 101 -9.61 -18.63 28.31
N LYS A 102 -9.95 -19.91 28.54
CA LYS A 102 -9.22 -20.74 29.51
C LYS A 102 -7.92 -21.28 28.90
N GLY A 103 -6.96 -20.38 28.72
CA GLY A 103 -5.55 -20.73 28.59
C GLY A 103 -4.84 -20.25 29.85
N ASP A 104 -4.59 -21.19 30.77
CA ASP A 104 -3.65 -21.18 31.90
C ASP A 104 -2.99 -19.83 32.22
N VAL A 105 -3.59 -19.06 33.15
CA VAL A 105 -2.94 -17.89 33.74
C VAL A 105 -3.05 -18.01 35.26
N ASP A 106 -1.91 -18.24 35.90
CA ASP A 106 -1.76 -18.40 37.35
C ASP A 106 -2.40 -17.23 38.11
N LEU A 107 -3.56 -17.51 38.74
CA LEU A 107 -4.36 -16.60 39.55
C LEU A 107 -3.76 -16.38 40.97
N SER A 108 -2.44 -16.52 41.13
CA SER A 108 -1.75 -16.34 42.43
C SER A 108 -1.16 -14.94 42.61
N THR A 109 -1.06 -14.14 41.53
CA THR A 109 -0.52 -12.78 41.58
C THR A 109 -1.59 -11.70 41.79
N THR A 110 -2.87 -12.01 41.59
CA THR A 110 -3.96 -11.01 41.60
C THR A 110 -4.44 -10.60 43.00
N THR A 111 -4.19 -11.40 44.03
CA THR A 111 -4.68 -11.11 45.40
C THR A 111 -3.88 -10.01 46.12
N LYS A 112 -2.78 -9.52 45.56
CA LYS A 112 -1.91 -8.50 46.19
C LYS A 112 -2.30 -7.05 45.86
N TYR A 113 -3.20 -6.84 44.90
CA TYR A 113 -3.54 -5.49 44.42
C TYR A 113 -4.58 -4.76 45.27
N GLY A 114 -5.25 -5.44 46.21
CA GLY A 114 -6.27 -4.82 47.08
C GLY A 114 -5.73 -3.96 48.23
N SER A 115 -4.47 -4.16 48.65
CA SER A 115 -3.91 -3.49 49.84
C SER A 115 -2.86 -2.42 49.52
N LEU A 116 -2.36 -2.35 48.28
CA LEU A 116 -1.32 -1.41 47.88
C LEU A 116 -1.84 0.03 47.63
N ALA A 117 -3.15 0.19 47.39
CA ALA A 117 -3.76 1.49 47.06
C ALA A 117 -3.88 2.46 48.25
N LEU A 118 -3.57 2.03 49.47
CA LEU A 118 -3.71 2.86 50.68
C LEU A 118 -2.40 3.51 51.16
N THR A 119 -1.25 3.23 50.54
CA THR A 119 0.03 3.86 50.89
C THR A 119 0.52 4.78 49.78
N LYS A 120 0.30 6.09 49.95
CA LYS A 120 0.76 7.18 49.05
C LYS A 120 2.29 7.43 49.13
N SER A 121 3.11 6.42 49.41
CA SER A 121 4.55 6.62 49.59
C SER A 121 5.40 5.47 49.07
N ALA A 122 5.37 5.24 47.75
CA ALA A 122 6.53 4.88 46.93
C ALA A 122 6.02 4.45 45.55
N LEU A 123 6.04 5.37 44.57
CA LEU A 123 6.14 4.90 43.20
C LEU A 123 7.45 4.10 43.10
N PRO A 124 7.45 2.85 42.63
CA PRO A 124 8.68 2.09 42.51
C PRO A 124 9.65 2.87 41.61
N ALA A 125 10.94 2.95 41.94
CA ALA A 125 11.94 3.60 41.07
C ALA A 125 11.97 3.04 39.63
N ASN A 126 11.33 1.88 39.44
CA ASN A 126 11.15 1.15 38.20
C ASN A 126 9.87 1.52 37.41
N ASP A 127 9.07 2.46 37.89
CA ASP A 127 7.79 2.87 37.28
C ASP A 127 8.00 3.51 35.90
N ALA A 128 9.07 4.30 35.73
CA ALA A 128 9.44 4.84 34.41
C ALA A 128 9.87 3.74 33.43
N PHE A 129 10.58 2.72 33.91
CA PHE A 129 11.04 1.59 33.09
C PHE A 129 9.90 0.65 32.72
N GLN A 130 8.95 0.40 33.64
CA GLN A 130 7.74 -0.36 33.37
C GLN A 130 6.87 0.38 32.35
N ARG A 131 6.61 1.68 32.54
CA ARG A 131 5.88 2.50 31.55
C ARG A 131 6.48 2.45 30.15
N LEU A 132 7.80 2.50 30.03
CA LEU A 132 8.49 2.42 28.73
C LEU A 132 8.52 0.99 28.14
N ASN A 133 8.47 -0.05 28.97
CA ASN A 133 8.55 -1.44 28.52
C ASN A 133 7.19 -2.10 28.29
N GLU A 134 6.19 -1.66 29.03
CA GLU A 134 4.80 -2.06 28.98
C GLU A 134 3.98 -1.17 28.04
N ASP A 135 4.60 -0.13 27.46
CA ASP A 135 4.04 0.61 26.33
C ASP A 135 3.66 -0.36 25.20
N PRO A 136 2.39 -0.38 24.74
CA PRO A 136 1.92 -1.27 23.67
C PRO A 136 2.75 -1.18 22.40
N MET A 137 3.27 0.00 22.05
CA MET A 137 4.13 0.17 20.88
C MET A 137 5.48 -0.51 21.05
N MET A 138 6.05 -0.45 22.26
CA MET A 138 7.29 -1.13 22.60
C MET A 138 7.11 -2.65 22.67
N ILE A 139 5.96 -3.15 23.13
CA ILE A 139 5.61 -4.57 23.09
C ILE A 139 5.54 -5.07 21.65
N ILE A 140 4.88 -4.34 20.75
CA ILE A 140 4.81 -4.69 19.33
C ILE A 140 6.20 -4.71 18.70
N ARG A 141 7.03 -3.71 18.98
CA ARG A 141 8.41 -3.63 18.47
C ARG A 141 9.27 -4.81 18.96
N LYS A 142 9.19 -5.16 20.24
CA LYS A 142 9.89 -6.32 20.82
C LYS A 142 9.42 -7.63 20.19
N ARG A 143 8.10 -7.82 20.00
CA ARG A 143 7.54 -8.99 19.31
C ARG A 143 8.02 -9.09 17.86
N GLN A 144 8.08 -7.97 17.14
CA GLN A 144 8.61 -7.93 15.77
C GLN A 144 10.11 -8.27 15.71
N GLN A 145 10.91 -7.76 16.64
CA GLN A 145 12.33 -8.08 16.75
C GLN A 145 12.55 -9.56 17.07
N ALA A 146 11.83 -10.09 18.07
CA ALA A 146 11.89 -11.51 18.43
C ALA A 146 11.50 -12.42 17.26
N ALA A 147 10.44 -12.10 16.51
CA ALA A 147 10.07 -12.86 15.32
C ALA A 147 11.15 -12.82 14.23
N ARG A 148 11.79 -11.66 14.02
CA ARG A 148 12.91 -11.52 13.08
C ARG A 148 14.11 -12.36 13.52
N GLU A 149 14.45 -12.33 14.79
CA GLU A 149 15.53 -13.14 15.37
C GLU A 149 15.22 -14.63 15.29
N GLN A 150 13.98 -15.06 15.52
CA GLN A 150 13.57 -16.46 15.35
C GLN A 150 13.75 -16.95 13.92
N VAL A 151 13.46 -16.11 12.93
CA VAL A 151 13.71 -16.42 11.52
C VAL A 151 15.21 -16.51 11.24
N LEU A 152 15.99 -15.55 11.75
CA LEU A 152 17.46 -15.52 11.59
C LEU A 152 18.15 -16.70 12.27
N LYS A 153 17.72 -17.04 13.49
CA LYS A 153 18.23 -18.15 14.31
C LYS A 153 17.92 -19.50 13.67
N ASN A 154 16.90 -19.60 12.82
CA ASN A 154 16.60 -20.82 12.08
C ASN A 154 17.36 -20.87 10.74
N PRO A 155 18.47 -21.64 10.64
CA PRO A 155 19.30 -21.66 9.44
C PRO A 155 18.58 -22.22 8.21
N VAL A 156 17.61 -23.11 8.38
CA VAL A 156 16.83 -23.68 7.27
C VAL A 156 15.89 -22.63 6.68
N LYS A 157 15.18 -21.86 7.52
CA LYS A 157 14.34 -20.76 7.05
C LYS A 157 15.16 -19.68 6.36
N MET A 158 16.34 -19.34 6.90
CA MET A 158 17.24 -18.37 6.27
C MET A 158 17.76 -18.80 4.91
N LYS A 159 18.14 -20.08 4.74
CA LYS A 159 18.55 -20.62 3.43
C LYS A 159 17.42 -20.51 2.40
N ARG A 160 16.21 -20.94 2.76
CA ARG A 160 15.01 -20.84 1.88
C ARG A 160 14.70 -19.39 1.49
N ILE A 161 14.76 -18.46 2.44
CA ILE A 161 14.54 -17.03 2.16
C ILE A 161 15.62 -16.49 1.23
N LYS A 162 16.89 -16.85 1.45
CA LYS A 162 18.01 -16.43 0.58
C LYS A 162 17.82 -16.93 -0.85
N GLU A 163 17.51 -18.21 -1.03
CA GLU A 163 17.23 -18.80 -2.35
C GLU A 163 16.06 -18.12 -3.06
N GLN A 164 14.96 -17.84 -2.35
CA GLN A 164 13.82 -17.11 -2.91
C GLN A 164 14.19 -15.69 -3.33
N VAL A 165 14.95 -14.97 -2.51
CA VAL A 165 15.40 -13.61 -2.82
C VAL A 165 16.31 -13.59 -4.05
N ASP A 166 17.23 -14.55 -4.16
CA ASP A 166 18.14 -14.63 -5.30
C ASP A 166 17.39 -15.00 -6.58
N ARG A 167 16.42 -15.93 -6.52
CA ARG A 167 15.52 -16.22 -7.64
C ARG A 167 14.75 -14.97 -8.09
N LEU A 168 14.15 -14.21 -7.16
CA LEU A 168 13.42 -12.98 -7.49
C LEU A 168 14.31 -11.90 -8.13
N LYS A 169 15.58 -11.80 -7.71
CA LYS A 169 16.56 -10.90 -8.34
C LYS A 169 16.87 -11.32 -9.77
N GLU A 170 17.06 -12.62 -10.02
CA GLU A 170 17.29 -13.13 -11.36
C GLU A 170 16.07 -12.97 -12.26
N ASP A 171 14.86 -13.26 -11.77
CA ASP A 171 13.60 -13.02 -12.48
C ASP A 171 13.43 -11.54 -12.85
N LYS A 172 13.78 -10.62 -11.94
CA LYS A 172 13.75 -9.17 -12.19
C LYS A 172 14.78 -8.76 -13.26
N LYS A 173 15.98 -9.33 -13.24
CA LYS A 173 17.01 -9.09 -14.27
C LYS A 173 16.57 -9.64 -15.62
N ALA A 174 16.03 -10.86 -15.67
CA ALA A 174 15.50 -11.50 -16.87
C ALA A 174 14.36 -10.67 -17.48
N ARG A 175 13.39 -10.25 -16.66
CA ARG A 175 12.28 -9.37 -17.09
C ARG A 175 12.79 -8.03 -17.65
N LYS A 176 13.82 -7.43 -17.05
CA LYS A 176 14.45 -6.20 -17.56
C LYS A 176 15.15 -6.42 -18.90
N LYS A 177 15.85 -7.56 -19.08
CA LYS A 177 16.49 -7.95 -20.35
C LYS A 177 15.44 -8.20 -21.44
N ALA A 178 14.40 -8.98 -21.14
CA ALA A 178 13.29 -9.26 -22.06
C ALA A 178 12.58 -7.97 -22.52
N LYS A 179 12.30 -7.04 -21.59
CA LYS A 179 11.71 -5.73 -21.92
C LYS A 179 12.60 -4.91 -22.85
N LYS A 180 13.93 -4.94 -22.67
CA LYS A 180 14.89 -4.28 -23.56
C LYS A 180 14.94 -4.93 -24.95
N ALA A 181 14.93 -6.27 -25.00
CA ALA A 181 14.93 -7.03 -26.26
C ALA A 181 13.66 -6.75 -27.08
N ALA A 182 12.48 -6.84 -26.46
CA ALA A 182 11.20 -6.54 -27.11
C ALA A 182 11.13 -5.09 -27.63
N LYS A 183 11.69 -4.12 -26.89
CA LYS A 183 11.78 -2.72 -27.36
C LYS A 183 12.70 -2.59 -28.58
N LYS A 184 13.81 -3.32 -28.61
CA LYS A 184 14.75 -3.33 -29.75
C LYS A 184 14.08 -3.95 -30.98
N GLU A 185 13.45 -5.11 -30.83
CA GLU A 185 12.72 -5.81 -31.89
C GLU A 185 11.62 -4.94 -32.50
N LYS A 186 10.76 -4.32 -31.66
CA LYS A 186 9.72 -3.38 -32.14
C LYS A 186 10.31 -2.21 -32.94
N LYS A 187 11.50 -1.71 -32.57
CA LYS A 187 12.20 -0.66 -33.32
C LYS A 187 12.73 -1.18 -34.66
N HIS A 188 13.26 -2.40 -34.71
CA HIS A 188 13.71 -3.02 -35.96
C HIS A 188 12.53 -3.30 -36.91
N ALA A 189 11.43 -3.88 -36.43
CA ALA A 189 10.23 -4.11 -37.21
C ALA A 189 9.67 -2.82 -37.83
N ARG A 190 9.58 -1.73 -37.04
CA ARG A 190 9.17 -0.40 -37.55
C ARG A 190 10.12 0.15 -38.61
N ARG A 191 11.43 -0.06 -38.46
CA ARG A 191 12.44 0.38 -39.44
C ARG A 191 12.34 -0.42 -40.73
N GLU A 192 12.13 -1.73 -40.64
CA GLU A 192 11.96 -2.62 -41.78
C GLU A 192 10.69 -2.32 -42.56
N GLU A 193 9.57 -2.13 -41.87
CA GLU A 193 8.31 -1.70 -42.46
C GLU A 193 8.49 -0.39 -43.25
N LYS A 194 9.16 0.61 -42.65
CA LYS A 194 9.47 1.88 -43.33
C LYS A 194 10.34 1.68 -44.58
N ARG A 195 11.32 0.75 -44.55
CA ARG A 195 12.13 0.41 -45.74
C ARG A 195 11.28 -0.26 -46.83
N ARG A 196 10.38 -1.16 -46.45
CA ARG A 196 9.45 -1.83 -47.38
C ARG A 196 8.52 -0.84 -48.06
N LEU A 197 7.95 0.10 -47.30
CA LEU A 197 7.13 1.21 -47.82
C LEU A 197 7.91 2.08 -48.81
N LYS A 198 9.16 2.45 -48.50
CA LYS A 198 10.02 3.19 -49.44
C LYS A 198 10.32 2.43 -50.73
N LYS A 199 10.60 1.11 -50.64
CA LYS A 199 10.85 0.28 -51.82
C LYS A 199 9.60 0.19 -52.71
N LYS A 200 8.41 0.05 -52.12
CA LYS A 200 7.15 0.06 -52.88
C LYS A 200 6.94 1.37 -53.63
N ARG A 201 7.25 2.52 -53.01
CA ARG A 201 7.13 3.83 -53.68
C ARG A 201 8.08 3.97 -54.87
N LYS A 202 9.32 3.50 -54.76
CA LYS A 202 10.30 3.55 -55.87
C LYS A 202 9.97 2.65 -57.06
N HIS A 203 9.14 1.63 -56.88
CA HIS A 203 8.82 0.67 -57.95
C HIS A 203 7.49 0.99 -58.66
N GLY A 204 6.74 1.99 -58.18
CA GLY A 204 5.49 2.46 -58.80
C GLY A 204 5.68 3.75 -59.61
N GLU A 205 6.91 4.08 -59.98
CA GLU A 205 7.29 5.34 -60.67
C GLU A 205 8.17 5.01 -61.90
N ASP A 206 7.95 3.84 -62.51
CA ASP A 206 8.63 3.36 -63.72
C ASP A 206 7.61 2.97 -64.81
N ASP A 207 6.49 3.71 -64.87
CA ASP A 207 5.51 3.66 -65.96
C ASP A 207 4.90 5.05 -66.17
N SER A 208 5.73 6.01 -66.56
CA SER A 208 5.28 7.24 -67.21
C SER A 208 6.42 7.84 -68.02
N GLU A 209 6.30 7.73 -69.34
CA GLU A 209 7.15 8.37 -70.32
C GLU A 209 7.24 9.90 -70.11
N ALA A 210 8.46 10.39 -70.29
CA ALA A 210 8.86 11.73 -70.73
C ALA A 210 7.86 12.90 -70.68
N SER A 211 8.19 13.92 -69.87
CA SER A 211 8.07 15.31 -70.31
C SER A 211 9.11 16.20 -69.62
N ASP A 212 9.65 17.08 -70.45
CA ASP A 212 10.80 17.96 -70.35
C ASP A 212 10.57 19.22 -69.46
N ARG A 213 11.68 19.84 -69.02
CA ARG A 213 11.91 21.25 -68.57
C ARG A 213 11.54 21.75 -67.15
N SER A 214 12.56 21.89 -66.29
CA SER A 214 13.22 23.15 -65.83
C SER A 214 14.15 22.77 -64.66
N GLY A 215 15.43 23.17 -64.54
CA GLY A 215 15.97 24.52 -64.71
C GLY A 215 15.80 25.29 -63.38
N ASP A 216 16.90 25.47 -62.64
CA ASP A 216 17.07 26.31 -61.43
C ASP A 216 16.33 25.82 -60.15
N GLU A 217 16.88 25.75 -58.93
CA GLU A 217 17.85 26.60 -58.25
C GLU A 217 18.70 25.79 -57.25
N ASP A 218 20.02 25.96 -57.31
CA ASP A 218 20.93 25.75 -56.17
C ASP A 218 20.73 26.92 -55.20
N GLU A 219 20.12 26.69 -54.03
CA GLU A 219 20.26 27.60 -52.89
C GLU A 219 20.78 26.84 -51.65
N ASP A 220 22.10 26.84 -51.52
CA ASP A 220 22.77 26.94 -50.23
C ASP A 220 22.19 28.12 -49.43
N LYS A 221 21.41 27.84 -48.37
CA LYS A 221 21.13 28.84 -47.34
C LYS A 221 21.74 28.46 -46.00
N ALA A 222 22.88 29.10 -45.79
CA ALA A 222 23.60 29.27 -44.55
C ALA A 222 22.75 29.87 -43.41
N ASP A 223 23.18 29.53 -42.20
CA ASP A 223 23.32 30.42 -41.04
C ASP A 223 22.16 31.39 -40.70
N HIS A 224 21.35 30.98 -39.73
CA HIS A 224 20.72 31.92 -38.81
C HIS A 224 21.12 31.63 -37.36
N ARG A 225 22.34 32.06 -37.02
CA ARG A 225 22.67 32.68 -35.73
C ARG A 225 21.54 33.61 -35.29
N ARG A 226 20.77 33.20 -34.28
CA ARG A 226 20.13 34.17 -33.36
C ARG A 226 20.93 34.18 -32.07
N LYS A 227 21.84 35.16 -32.03
CA LYS A 227 22.54 35.63 -30.84
C LYS A 227 21.78 36.87 -30.37
N ASP A 228 21.02 36.70 -29.30
CA ASP A 228 20.73 37.74 -28.32
C ASP A 228 21.35 37.17 -27.03
N SER A 229 22.52 37.62 -26.55
CA SER A 229 22.67 38.78 -25.64
C SER A 229 21.65 38.71 -24.49
N SER A 230 21.94 38.91 -23.21
CA SER A 230 23.12 39.24 -22.44
C SER A 230 22.67 39.05 -20.99
N SER A 231 23.32 38.18 -20.20
CA SER A 231 23.35 38.36 -18.75
C SER A 231 24.57 37.65 -18.19
N LYS A 232 25.68 38.40 -18.22
CA LYS A 232 26.88 38.13 -17.44
C LYS A 232 26.63 38.77 -16.06
N HIS A 233 26.54 37.96 -15.02
CA HIS A 233 26.92 38.41 -13.68
C HIS A 233 28.06 37.53 -13.18
N TYR A 234 29.16 38.19 -12.86
CA TYR A 234 30.40 37.64 -12.36
C TYR A 234 30.34 37.37 -10.85
N ARG A 235 31.33 36.58 -10.40
CA ARG A 235 31.85 36.37 -9.03
C ARG A 235 31.17 35.23 -8.27
N GLY A 236 31.88 34.32 -7.61
CA GLY A 236 33.27 34.32 -7.20
C GLY A 236 33.84 32.91 -7.01
N HIS A 237 35.15 32.86 -7.09
CA HIS A 237 36.02 31.75 -6.78
C HIS A 237 36.05 31.56 -5.25
N GLY A 238 35.96 30.32 -4.77
CA GLY A 238 35.98 30.00 -3.34
C GLY A 238 36.27 28.51 -3.11
N HIS A 239 37.54 28.28 -2.79
CA HIS A 239 38.23 27.08 -2.30
C HIS A 239 37.43 26.09 -1.42
N ASP A 240 37.74 24.79 -1.58
CA ASP A 240 37.38 23.59 -0.75
C ASP A 240 37.62 23.78 0.78
N PRO A 241 37.03 22.96 1.71
CA PRO A 241 36.95 21.49 1.65
C PRO A 241 35.67 20.78 2.20
N THR A 242 35.50 19.54 1.73
CA THR A 242 34.66 18.40 2.17
C THR A 242 33.76 18.50 3.43
N PRO A 243 32.56 17.89 3.36
CA PRO A 243 32.03 17.13 4.51
C PRO A 243 31.75 15.66 4.15
N VAL A 244 32.17 14.81 5.09
CA VAL A 244 31.97 13.35 5.13
C VAL A 244 30.50 13.00 4.93
N LYS A 245 30.19 12.22 3.88
CA LYS A 245 28.85 11.71 3.62
C LYS A 245 28.65 10.42 4.42
N VAL A 246 27.89 10.51 5.50
CA VAL A 246 27.39 9.34 6.24
C VAL A 246 26.46 8.55 5.30
N GLU A 247 26.94 7.38 4.90
CA GLU A 247 26.23 6.43 4.04
C GLU A 247 25.08 5.79 4.84
N LYS A 248 23.87 6.38 4.74
CA LYS A 248 22.65 5.71 5.18
C LYS A 248 22.40 4.52 4.23
N GLN A 249 22.77 3.32 4.67
CA GLN A 249 22.41 2.07 4.03
C GLN A 249 20.88 1.91 4.03
N ASN A 250 20.25 2.41 2.96
CA ASN A 250 18.84 2.16 2.70
C ASN A 250 18.71 0.74 2.12
N VAL A 251 18.74 -0.27 3.00
CA VAL A 251 18.48 -1.67 2.64
C VAL A 251 17.01 -1.86 2.27
N SER A 252 16.75 -1.61 1.00
CA SER A 252 15.74 -2.21 0.13
C SER A 252 14.40 -2.58 0.79
N SER A 253 13.44 -1.66 0.63
CA SER A 253 11.98 -1.79 0.72
C SER A 253 11.40 -3.14 0.22
N ALA A 254 12.09 -3.88 -0.66
CA ALA A 254 11.63 -5.19 -1.14
C ALA A 254 11.70 -6.30 -0.08
N ALA A 255 12.66 -6.26 0.85
CA ALA A 255 12.78 -7.28 1.90
C ALA A 255 11.68 -7.15 2.96
N GLN A 256 11.27 -5.91 3.26
CA GLN A 256 10.19 -5.60 4.20
C GLN A 256 8.82 -6.05 3.66
N VAL A 257 8.57 -5.89 2.35
CA VAL A 257 7.29 -6.31 1.73
C VAL A 257 7.13 -7.83 1.70
N ILE A 258 8.21 -8.58 1.46
CA ILE A 258 8.17 -10.05 1.40
C ILE A 258 7.95 -10.66 2.79
N ILE A 259 8.57 -10.10 3.83
CA ILE A 259 8.37 -10.55 5.22
C ILE A 259 6.92 -10.32 5.66
N VAL A 260 6.34 -9.15 5.34
CA VAL A 260 4.93 -8.85 5.66
C VAL A 260 3.96 -9.79 4.93
N HIS A 261 4.21 -10.09 3.66
CA HIS A 261 3.37 -11.03 2.91
C HIS A 261 3.46 -12.47 3.41
N HIS A 262 4.63 -12.92 3.87
CA HIS A 262 4.80 -14.28 4.40
C HIS A 262 4.15 -14.45 5.79
N VAL A 263 4.23 -13.42 6.64
CA VAL A 263 3.56 -13.42 7.95
C VAL A 263 2.04 -13.39 7.81
N ARG A 264 1.51 -12.65 6.83
CA ARG A 264 0.06 -12.58 6.56
C ARG A 264 -0.54 -13.90 6.05
N ALA A 265 0.24 -14.69 5.31
CA ALA A 265 -0.17 -16.01 4.81
C ALA A 265 -0.21 -17.08 5.90
N GLN A 266 0.69 -17.02 6.90
CA GLN A 266 0.72 -17.96 8.03
C GLN A 266 -0.46 -17.76 9.00
N ILE A 267 -0.94 -16.53 9.14
CA ILE A 267 -2.11 -16.20 9.98
C ILE A 267 -3.42 -16.70 9.34
N THR A 268 -3.49 -16.73 8.00
CA THR A 268 -4.69 -17.21 7.29
C THR A 268 -4.81 -18.74 7.32
N THR A 269 -3.70 -19.47 7.32
CA THR A 269 -3.72 -20.95 7.40
C THR A 269 -4.09 -21.47 8.79
N HIS A 270 -3.74 -20.76 9.87
CA HIS A 270 -4.14 -21.15 11.24
C HIS A 270 -5.65 -20.97 11.51
N LYS A 271 -6.32 -20.09 10.77
CA LYS A 271 -7.78 -19.86 10.89
C LYS A 271 -8.63 -20.96 10.23
N SER A 272 -8.02 -21.81 9.40
CA SER A 272 -8.71 -22.92 8.72
C SER A 272 -8.60 -24.25 9.46
N VAL A 273 -7.71 -24.39 10.44
CA VAL A 273 -7.45 -25.65 11.18
C VAL A 273 -8.12 -25.66 12.56
N VAL A 274 -8.57 -24.50 13.06
CA VAL A 274 -9.28 -24.38 14.36
C VAL A 274 -10.81 -24.28 14.17
N GLY A 275 -11.29 -24.38 12.92
CA GLY A 275 -12.71 -24.27 12.56
C GLY A 275 -13.30 -25.56 11.96
N ALA A 276 -12.78 -26.71 12.35
CA ALA A 276 -13.35 -28.04 12.09
C ALA A 276 -13.42 -28.82 13.40
#